data_AF-A0A1H8H712-F1
#
_entry.id   AF-A0A1H8H712-F1
#
_cell.length_a   1.000
_cell.length_b   1.000
_cell.length_c   1.000
_cell.angle_alpha   90.00
_cell.angle_beta   90.00
_cell.angle_gamma   90.00
#
_symmetry.space_group_name_H-M   'P 1'
#
loop_
_entity.id
_entity.type
_entity.pdbx_description
1 polymer ?
#
loop_
_entity_poly.entity_id
_entity_poly.type
_entity_poly.pdbx_seq_one_letter_code
_entity_poly.pdbx_strand_id
1 'polypeptide(L)'
;MTSAIRDHLSQALAELRASHAAQGRAIAALETALEQAVQQGIYALPETAAPISAHRREHRPGPPPKIAGDPELQAFITARVDRLTFAEIAAEVAQNFPANRRVGKSAIHEWWRKSRSGNRPVKP
;
A
#
# COMPACT_ATOMS: atom_id res chain seq x y z
N MET A 1 31.92 4.64 68.39
CA MET A 1 31.25 3.55 67.64
C MET A 1 30.11 4.03 66.74
N THR A 2 29.22 4.92 67.20
CA THR A 2 28.09 5.43 66.40
C THR A 2 28.46 6.22 65.15
N SER A 3 29.60 6.93 65.14
CA SER A 3 30.09 7.66 63.95
C SER A 3 30.47 6.71 62.81
N ALA A 4 31.23 5.66 63.10
CA ALA A 4 31.67 4.70 62.08
C ALA A 4 30.49 4.02 61.39
N ILE A 5 29.43 3.63 62.12
CA ILE A 5 28.24 3.02 61.52
C ILE A 5 27.54 4.00 60.57
N ARG A 6 27.44 5.28 60.95
CA ARG A 6 26.85 6.33 60.10
C ARG A 6 27.65 6.50 58.81
N ASP A 7 28.97 6.54 58.90
CA ASP A 7 29.85 6.73 57.76
C ASP A 7 29.74 5.55 56.76
N HIS A 8 29.70 4.31 57.26
CA HIS A 8 29.48 3.12 56.41
C HIS A 8 28.10 3.14 55.73
N LEU A 9 27.05 3.55 56.43
CA LEU A 9 25.71 3.67 55.84
C LEU A 9 25.63 4.78 54.78
N SER A 10 26.30 5.91 55.02
CA SER A 10 26.40 6.99 54.04
C SER A 10 27.18 6.56 52.79
N GLN A 11 28.26 5.79 52.97
CA GLN A 11 29.02 5.23 51.86
C GLN A 11 28.19 4.22 51.05
N ALA A 12 27.55 3.25 51.70
CA ALA A 12 26.70 2.28 51.03
C ALA A 12 25.54 2.95 50.25
N LEU A 13 24.95 4.02 50.80
CA LEU A 13 23.92 4.79 50.10
C LEU A 13 24.48 5.53 48.86
N ALA A 14 25.70 6.07 48.95
CA ALA A 14 26.36 6.70 47.81
C ALA A 14 26.66 5.68 46.70
N GLU A 15 27.14 4.49 47.06
CA GLU A 15 27.41 3.39 46.13
C GLU A 15 26.12 2.91 45.44
N LEU A 16 25.03 2.73 46.19
CA LEU A 16 23.72 2.37 45.61
C LEU A 16 23.21 3.43 44.63
N ARG A 17 23.35 4.72 44.96
CA ARG A 17 22.96 5.83 44.07
C ARG A 17 23.81 5.84 42.80
N ALA A 18 25.12 5.62 42.92
CA ALA A 18 26.02 5.55 41.78
C ALA A 18 25.68 4.36 40.85
N SER A 19 25.39 3.19 41.43
CA SER A 19 24.94 2.01 40.68
C SER A 19 23.63 2.27 39.93
N HIS A 20 22.64 2.88 40.58
CA HIS A 20 21.38 3.23 39.95
C HIS A 20 21.57 4.22 38.78
N ALA A 21 22.42 5.22 38.95
CA ALA A 21 22.76 6.15 37.87
C ALA A 21 23.48 5.45 36.70
N ALA A 22 24.35 4.47 36.99
CA ALA A 22 25.00 3.68 35.95
C ALA A 22 24.01 2.79 35.18
N GLN A 23 23.07 2.16 35.89
CA GLN A 23 21.98 1.40 35.28
C GLN A 23 21.13 2.28 34.35
N GLY A 24 20.75 3.48 34.81
CA GLY A 24 20.00 4.43 33.97
C GLY A 24 20.73 4.81 32.67
N ARG A 25 22.05 5.03 32.74
CA ARG A 25 22.86 5.29 31.53
C ARG A 25 22.93 4.07 30.61
N ALA A 26 23.07 2.87 31.16
CA ALA A 26 23.12 1.64 30.38
C ALA A 26 21.78 1.36 29.66
N ILE A 27 20.65 1.61 30.32
CA ILE A 27 19.31 1.50 29.72
C ILE A 27 19.18 2.47 28.54
N ALA A 28 19.49 3.75 28.74
CA ALA A 28 19.40 4.75 27.69
C ALA A 28 20.30 4.43 26.48
N ALA A 29 21.50 3.89 26.72
CA ALA A 29 22.40 3.46 25.66
C ALA A 29 21.84 2.27 24.85
N LEU A 30 21.18 1.31 25.52
CA LEU A 30 20.54 0.17 24.87
C LEU A 30 19.32 0.60 24.04
N GLU A 31 18.49 1.50 24.56
CA GLU A 31 17.35 2.07 23.82
C GLU A 31 17.83 2.77 22.54
N THR A 32 18.88 3.59 22.66
CA THR A 32 19.50 4.27 21.51
C THR A 32 20.03 3.27 20.48
N ALA A 33 20.71 2.20 20.93
CA ALA A 33 21.25 1.17 20.04
C ALA A 33 20.14 0.39 19.34
N LEU A 34 19.02 0.11 20.02
CA LEU A 34 17.86 -0.55 19.46
C LEU A 34 17.22 0.29 18.34
N GLU A 35 17.00 1.59 18.60
CA GLU A 35 16.45 2.53 17.62
C GLU A 35 17.35 2.61 16.38
N GLN A 36 18.66 2.70 16.58
CA GLN A 36 19.64 2.72 15.48
C GLN A 36 19.62 1.42 14.67
N ALA A 37 19.56 0.26 15.32
CA ALA A 37 19.51 -1.03 14.64
C ALA A 37 18.24 -1.19 13.79
N VAL A 38 17.09 -0.76 14.32
CA VAL A 38 15.82 -0.75 13.56
C VAL A 38 15.93 0.18 12.34
N GLN A 39 16.44 1.40 12.55
CA GLN A 39 16.56 2.37 11.46
C GLN A 39 17.52 1.88 10.36
N GLN A 40 18.64 1.28 10.75
CA GLN A 40 19.59 0.66 9.82
C GLN A 40 18.95 -0.51 9.06
N GLY A 41 18.18 -1.37 9.74
CA GLY A 41 17.47 -2.47 9.10
C GLY A 41 16.48 -2.01 8.03
N ILE A 42 15.78 -0.89 8.28
CA ILE A 42 14.85 -0.29 7.31
C ILE A 42 15.60 0.28 6.10
N TYR A 43 16.71 1.00 6.32
CA TYR A 43 17.50 1.58 5.22
C TYR A 43 18.35 0.56 4.46
N ALA A 44 18.69 -0.57 5.09
CA ALA A 44 19.41 -1.66 4.46
C ALA A 44 18.49 -2.65 3.71
N LEU A 45 17.19 -2.37 3.63
CA LEU A 45 16.27 -3.17 2.83
C LEU A 45 16.74 -3.15 1.36
N PRO A 46 16.89 -4.32 0.71
CA PRO A 46 17.27 -4.37 -0.68
C PRO A 46 16.23 -3.63 -1.53
N GLU A 47 16.72 -2.88 -2.51
CA GLU A 47 15.87 -2.20 -3.47
C GLU A 47 14.94 -3.24 -4.11
N THR A 48 13.64 -2.96 -4.13
CA THR A 48 12.63 -3.95 -4.53
C THR A 48 12.77 -4.27 -6.02
N ALA A 49 13.59 -5.27 -6.35
CA ALA A 49 13.83 -5.76 -7.71
C ALA A 49 12.67 -6.62 -8.25
N ALA A 50 11.65 -6.88 -7.44
CA ALA A 50 10.49 -7.64 -7.87
C ALA A 50 9.65 -6.80 -8.85
N PRO A 51 9.40 -7.29 -10.08
CA PRO A 51 8.47 -6.62 -10.99
C PRO A 51 7.09 -6.53 -10.32
N ILE A 52 6.35 -5.44 -10.58
CA ILE A 52 4.99 -5.23 -10.06
C ILE A 52 4.16 -6.48 -10.35
N SER A 53 3.90 -7.28 -9.32
CA SER A 53 3.27 -8.58 -9.49
C SER A 53 1.84 -8.41 -10.04
N ALA A 54 1.42 -9.37 -10.87
CA ALA A 54 0.05 -9.42 -11.41
C ALA A 54 -1.01 -9.27 -10.30
N HIS A 55 -0.72 -9.82 -9.11
CA HIS A 55 -1.51 -9.69 -7.88
C HIS A 55 -1.80 -8.22 -7.51
N ARG A 56 -0.83 -7.32 -7.57
CA ARG A 56 -1.07 -5.88 -7.25
C ARG A 56 -1.91 -5.19 -8.34
N ARG A 57 -1.85 -5.64 -9.59
CA ARG A 57 -2.70 -5.11 -10.69
C ARG A 57 -4.15 -5.58 -10.56
N GLU A 58 -4.35 -6.78 -10.03
CA GLU A 58 -5.66 -7.38 -9.76
C GLU A 58 -6.33 -6.79 -8.53
N HIS A 59 -5.55 -6.50 -7.47
CA HIS A 59 -6.01 -5.91 -6.22
C HIS A 59 -5.84 -4.39 -6.13
N ARG A 60 -5.73 -3.66 -7.25
CA ARG A 60 -5.66 -2.19 -7.21
C ARG A 60 -6.96 -1.66 -6.58
N PRO A 61 -6.93 -1.08 -5.37
CA PRO A 61 -8.12 -0.54 -4.75
C PRO A 61 -8.49 0.74 -5.49
N GLY A 62 -9.50 0.66 -6.33
CA GLY A 62 -10.12 1.76 -7.03
C GLY A 62 -11.52 1.34 -7.43
N PRO A 63 -12.49 2.27 -7.50
CA PRO A 63 -13.83 1.93 -7.94
C PRO A 63 -13.74 1.25 -9.32
N PRO A 64 -14.41 0.10 -9.52
CA PRO A 64 -14.41 -0.56 -10.81
C PRO A 64 -14.85 0.45 -11.87
N PRO A 65 -14.18 0.50 -13.05
CA PRO A 65 -14.55 1.43 -14.10
C PRO A 65 -16.03 1.24 -14.44
N LYS A 66 -16.77 2.35 -14.65
CA LYS A 66 -18.24 2.36 -14.77
C LYS A 66 -18.80 1.26 -15.68
N ILE A 67 -18.10 0.94 -16.78
CA ILE A 67 -18.48 -0.10 -17.73
C ILE A 67 -18.43 -1.50 -17.09
N ALA A 68 -17.44 -1.81 -16.25
CA ALA A 68 -17.31 -3.12 -15.61
C ALA A 68 -18.43 -3.42 -14.59
N GLY A 69 -19.03 -2.39 -13.99
CA GLY A 69 -20.14 -2.53 -13.05
C GLY A 69 -21.53 -2.53 -13.69
N ASP A 70 -21.63 -2.33 -15.02
CA ASP A 70 -22.90 -2.11 -15.71
C ASP A 70 -23.08 -3.13 -16.86
N PRO A 71 -23.81 -4.23 -16.65
CA PRO A 71 -23.96 -5.30 -17.65
C PRO A 71 -24.73 -4.84 -18.89
N GLU A 72 -25.67 -3.91 -18.75
CA GLU A 72 -26.43 -3.36 -19.87
C GLU A 72 -25.53 -2.50 -20.77
N LEU A 73 -24.67 -1.69 -20.17
CA LEU A 73 -23.67 -0.90 -20.89
C LEU A 73 -22.62 -1.80 -21.57
N GLN A 74 -22.22 -2.90 -20.95
CA GLN A 74 -21.34 -3.89 -21.56
C GLN A 74 -21.97 -4.54 -22.79
N ALA A 75 -23.22 -5.00 -22.68
CA ALA A 75 -23.94 -5.60 -23.80
C ALA A 75 -24.10 -4.60 -24.96
N PHE A 76 -24.45 -3.34 -24.63
CA PHE A 76 -24.60 -2.27 -25.61
C PHE A 76 -23.31 -2.00 -26.38
N ILE A 77 -22.18 -1.88 -25.68
CA ILE A 77 -20.86 -1.64 -26.29
C ILE A 77 -20.42 -2.87 -27.10
N THR A 78 -20.57 -4.08 -26.56
CA THR A 78 -20.14 -5.33 -27.23
C THR A 78 -20.89 -5.56 -28.53
N ALA A 79 -22.19 -5.27 -28.58
CA ALA A 79 -22.99 -5.42 -29.80
C ALA A 79 -22.58 -4.44 -30.93
N ARG A 80 -21.85 -3.36 -30.60
CA ARG A 80 -21.54 -2.25 -31.51
C ARG A 80 -20.07 -2.12 -31.86
N VAL A 81 -19.18 -2.69 -31.06
CA VAL A 81 -17.72 -2.60 -31.25
C VAL A 81 -17.23 -3.19 -32.58
N ASP A 82 -18.00 -4.10 -33.17
CA ASP A 82 -17.67 -4.70 -34.47
C ASP A 82 -18.09 -3.83 -35.67
N ARG A 83 -18.97 -2.85 -35.46
CA ARG A 83 -19.60 -2.06 -36.54
C ARG A 83 -19.36 -0.56 -36.43
N LEU A 84 -19.06 -0.06 -35.24
CA LEU A 84 -18.89 1.35 -34.93
C LEU A 84 -17.53 1.63 -34.30
N THR A 85 -17.01 2.82 -34.53
CA THR A 85 -15.82 3.32 -33.84
C THR A 85 -16.14 3.67 -32.38
N PHE A 86 -15.14 3.67 -31.51
CA PHE A 86 -15.31 4.05 -30.10
C PHE A 86 -15.85 5.47 -29.89
N ALA A 87 -15.66 6.38 -30.86
CA ALA A 87 -16.22 7.72 -30.81
C ALA A 87 -17.73 7.70 -31.07
N GLU A 88 -18.17 6.93 -32.07
CA GLU A 88 -19.58 6.74 -32.40
C GLU A 88 -20.32 6.00 -31.29
N ILE A 89 -19.70 4.96 -30.70
CA ILE A 89 -20.28 4.26 -29.55
C ILE A 89 -20.45 5.22 -28.36
N ALA A 90 -19.50 6.11 -28.09
CA ALA A 90 -19.64 7.10 -27.03
C ALA A 90 -20.80 8.08 -27.30
N ALA A 91 -21.00 8.48 -28.56
CA ALA A 91 -22.12 9.32 -28.96
C ALA A 91 -23.46 8.59 -28.79
N GLU A 92 -23.55 7.33 -29.22
CA GLU A 92 -24.76 6.52 -29.02
C GLU A 92 -25.04 6.24 -27.55
N VAL A 93 -24.01 6.00 -26.73
CA VAL A 93 -24.16 5.87 -25.28
C VAL A 93 -24.70 7.17 -24.68
N ALA A 94 -24.23 8.34 -25.13
CA ALA A 94 -24.73 9.62 -24.66
C ALA A 94 -26.21 9.87 -25.01
N GLN A 95 -26.70 9.30 -26.11
CA GLN A 95 -28.09 9.36 -26.55
C GLN A 95 -29.00 8.37 -25.81
N ASN A 96 -28.52 7.15 -25.54
CA ASN A 96 -29.34 6.06 -24.99
C ASN A 96 -29.26 5.93 -23.46
N PHE A 97 -28.20 6.45 -22.83
CA PHE A 97 -27.99 6.33 -21.39
C PHE A 97 -28.07 7.69 -20.66
N PRO A 98 -28.62 7.71 -19.43
CA PRO A 98 -28.67 8.92 -18.62
C PRO A 98 -27.26 9.44 -18.28
N ALA A 99 -27.15 10.74 -17.98
CA ALA A 99 -25.86 11.44 -17.84
C ALA A 99 -24.89 10.79 -16.85
N ASN A 100 -25.40 10.15 -15.79
CA ASN A 100 -24.62 9.43 -14.78
C ASN A 100 -23.94 8.14 -15.32
N ARG A 101 -24.50 7.53 -16.37
CA ARG A 101 -24.04 6.29 -17.01
C ARG A 101 -23.25 6.52 -18.31
N ARG A 102 -23.07 7.77 -18.73
CA ARG A 102 -22.31 8.11 -19.94
C ARG A 102 -20.82 7.80 -19.78
N VAL A 103 -20.23 7.26 -20.83
CA VAL A 103 -18.79 6.94 -20.90
C VAL A 103 -18.18 7.52 -22.17
N GLY A 104 -16.97 8.05 -22.04
CA GLY A 104 -16.22 8.60 -23.18
C GLY A 104 -15.46 7.53 -23.95
N LYS A 105 -15.03 7.88 -25.17
CA LYS A 105 -14.22 7.04 -26.07
C LYS A 105 -13.06 6.33 -25.35
N SER A 106 -12.30 7.06 -24.53
CA SER A 106 -11.12 6.53 -23.84
C SER A 106 -11.48 5.42 -22.84
N ALA A 107 -12.60 5.55 -22.13
CA ALA A 107 -13.07 4.54 -21.18
C ALA A 107 -13.53 3.27 -21.91
N ILE A 108 -14.20 3.43 -23.05
CA ILE A 108 -14.62 2.30 -23.91
C ILE A 108 -13.40 1.56 -24.46
N HIS A 109 -12.41 2.30 -24.99
CA HIS A 109 -11.17 1.72 -25.51
C HIS A 109 -10.37 0.97 -24.44
N GLU A 110 -10.21 1.57 -23.25
CA GLU A 110 -9.49 0.92 -22.15
C GLU A 110 -10.19 -0.36 -21.68
N TRP A 111 -11.51 -0.32 -21.52
CA TRP A 111 -12.31 -1.48 -21.16
C TRP A 111 -12.19 -2.58 -22.22
N TRP A 112 -12.39 -2.25 -23.50
CA TRP A 112 -12.29 -3.22 -24.60
C TRP A 112 -10.91 -3.90 -24.66
N ARG A 113 -9.85 -3.12 -24.53
CA ARG A 113 -8.47 -3.64 -24.48
C ARG A 113 -8.26 -4.60 -23.31
N LYS A 114 -8.80 -4.27 -22.13
CA LYS A 114 -8.69 -5.11 -20.92
C LYS A 114 -9.49 -6.41 -21.06
N SER A 115 -10.72 -6.34 -21.54
CA SER A 115 -11.58 -7.51 -21.79
C SER A 115 -10.95 -8.52 -22.76
N ARG A 116 -10.20 -8.04 -23.76
CA ARG A 116 -9.45 -8.93 -24.68
C ARG A 116 -8.21 -9.57 -24.06
N SER A 117 -7.56 -8.91 -23.10
CA SER A 117 -6.38 -9.46 -22.42
C SER A 117 -6.72 -10.53 -21.38
N GLY A 118 -7.90 -10.45 -20.75
CA GLY A 118 -8.39 -11.47 -19.81
C GLY A 118 -8.94 -12.73 -20.49
N ASN A 119 -9.36 -12.63 -21.74
CA ASN A 119 -9.90 -13.77 -22.52
C ASN A 119 -8.83 -14.50 -23.37
N ARG A 120 -7.54 -14.27 -23.11
CA ARG A 120 -6.48 -15.01 -23.81
C ARG A 120 -6.40 -16.41 -23.17
N PRO A 121 -6.67 -17.51 -23.90
CA PRO A 121 -6.54 -18.85 -23.34
C PRO A 121 -5.09 -19.04 -22.88
N VAL A 122 -4.93 -19.46 -21.62
CA VAL A 122 -3.65 -19.93 -21.11
C VAL A 122 -3.29 -21.15 -21.96
N LYS A 123 -2.24 -21.03 -22.78
CA LYS A 123 -1.73 -22.11 -23.61
C LYS A 123 -1.24 -23.23 -22.66
N PRO A 124 -1.61 -24.50 -22.89
CA PRO A 124 -1.14 -25.61 -22.07
C PRO A 124 0.39 -25.77 -22.13
#